data_AF-A0A1J1H7N8-F1
#
_entry.id   AF-A0A1J1H7N8-F1
#
_cell.length_a   1.000
_cell.length_b   1.000
_cell.length_c   1.000
_cell.angle_alpha   90.00
_cell.angle_beta   90.00
_cell.angle_gamma   90.00
#
_symmetry.space_group_name_H-M   'P 1'
#
loop_
_entity.id
_entity.type
_entity.pdbx_description
1 polymer ?
#
loop_
_entity_poly.entity_id
_entity_poly.type
_entity_poly.pdbx_seq_one_letter_code
_entity_poly.pdbx_strand_id
1 'polypeptide(L)'
;MSKTFSESQSQTENNSDKRIKIDDDISSNADSNSSSKKLSKKSVYSKKSNVQQLLARIAQEIDEREPSNVIHFIVDFLCKHYPEHLHGFEAIWNGDPDLEQDRLLVVEFFKYQKLPVEISVHFINAGFDTIETLCTLSTNSLDDVEKFNNTRWLPGHKVRLQQTFNDITNRVRRFKEERDALIKSLRQGFINPSPIHNSAILPKTLNPMIVPVLSHASSPINISTREGNYLRVNESISPHFFKR
;
A
#
# COMPACT_ATOMS: atom_id res chain seq x y z
N MET A 1 -6.40 -53.19 16.27
CA MET A 1 -7.40 -53.33 17.35
C MET A 1 -8.38 -52.18 17.21
N SER A 2 -9.63 -52.49 16.85
CA SER A 2 -10.70 -51.51 16.63
C SER A 2 -11.53 -51.39 17.90
N LYS A 3 -11.89 -50.15 18.28
CA LYS A 3 -12.99 -49.89 19.23
C LYS A 3 -13.84 -48.74 18.71
N THR A 4 -15.09 -49.10 18.44
CA THR A 4 -16.25 -48.25 18.14
C THR A 4 -17.11 -48.07 19.40
N PHE A 5 -18.09 -47.14 19.30
CA PHE A 5 -19.23 -46.86 20.20
C PHE A 5 -18.91 -46.04 21.48
N SER A 6 -19.71 -45.06 21.92
CA SER A 6 -21.15 -44.82 21.71
C SER A 6 -21.55 -43.35 21.83
N GLU A 7 -22.59 -43.02 21.08
CA GLU A 7 -23.47 -41.85 21.12
C GLU A 7 -24.58 -42.07 22.18
N SER A 8 -25.07 -41.00 22.82
CA SER A 8 -26.36 -40.97 23.53
C SER A 8 -26.88 -39.54 23.70
N GLN A 9 -28.08 -39.31 23.17
CA GLN A 9 -28.94 -38.12 23.31
C GLN A 9 -29.68 -38.08 24.66
N SER A 10 -30.08 -36.87 25.09
CA SER A 10 -31.41 -36.54 25.65
C SER A 10 -31.48 -35.01 25.82
N GLN A 11 -32.25 -34.26 25.01
CA GLN A 11 -33.66 -33.87 25.18
C GLN A 11 -34.03 -33.28 26.56
N THR A 12 -34.36 -31.98 26.57
CA THR A 12 -35.47 -31.43 27.36
C THR A 12 -36.04 -30.20 26.68
N GLU A 13 -37.32 -30.28 26.31
CA GLU A 13 -38.18 -29.21 25.80
C GLU A 13 -38.65 -28.29 26.95
N ASN A 14 -38.96 -27.01 26.67
CA ASN A 14 -40.29 -26.43 26.86
C ASN A 14 -40.36 -24.89 26.67
N ASN A 15 -41.11 -24.49 25.64
CA ASN A 15 -42.09 -23.40 25.53
C ASN A 15 -42.14 -22.28 26.59
N SER A 16 -42.17 -21.01 26.13
CA SER A 16 -43.47 -20.31 25.96
C SER A 16 -43.29 -18.86 25.50
N ASP A 17 -43.94 -18.53 24.38
CA ASP A 17 -44.30 -17.20 23.92
C ASP A 17 -45.12 -16.43 24.96
N LYS A 18 -44.76 -15.17 25.21
CA LYS A 18 -45.70 -14.15 25.72
C LYS A 18 -45.51 -12.84 24.99
N ARG A 19 -46.31 -12.66 23.93
CA ARG A 19 -46.76 -11.35 23.46
C ARG A 19 -47.65 -10.73 24.54
N ILE A 20 -47.37 -9.48 24.93
CA ILE A 20 -48.35 -8.62 25.61
C ILE A 20 -48.36 -7.29 24.86
N LYS A 21 -49.40 -7.13 24.03
CA LYS A 21 -49.99 -5.83 23.68
C LYS A 21 -50.99 -5.51 24.79
N ILE A 22 -50.91 -4.33 25.40
CA ILE A 22 -52.06 -3.67 26.05
C ILE A 22 -51.97 -2.18 25.72
N ASP A 23 -53.13 -1.65 25.38
CA ASP A 23 -53.44 -0.40 24.70
C ASP A 23 -53.26 0.88 25.53
N ASP A 24 -53.32 2.00 24.81
CA ASP A 24 -53.53 3.35 25.28
C ASP A 24 -54.79 3.47 26.17
N ASP A 25 -54.69 4.22 27.27
CA ASP A 25 -55.82 5.05 27.72
C ASP A 25 -55.35 6.22 28.59
N ILE A 26 -55.95 7.37 28.30
CA ILE A 26 -55.75 8.69 28.89
C ILE A 26 -56.63 8.80 30.15
N SER A 27 -56.08 9.22 31.30
CA SER A 27 -56.62 10.32 32.13
C SER A 27 -55.91 10.50 33.49
N SER A 28 -55.54 11.77 33.74
CA SER A 28 -55.33 12.55 34.99
C SER A 28 -55.27 11.87 36.38
N ASN A 29 -54.25 12.21 37.18
CA ASN A 29 -54.33 13.26 38.21
C ASN A 29 -53.07 13.40 39.08
N ALA A 30 -52.73 14.68 39.31
CA ALA A 30 -52.14 15.33 40.48
C ALA A 30 -51.18 14.61 41.46
N ASP A 31 -50.03 15.29 41.60
CA ASP A 31 -49.33 15.64 42.85
C ASP A 31 -48.23 14.76 43.46
N SER A 32 -47.11 15.48 43.66
CA SER A 32 -46.15 15.39 44.76
C SER A 32 -44.92 14.48 44.64
N ASN A 33 -43.83 15.12 44.17
CA ASN A 33 -42.48 15.15 44.73
C ASN A 33 -41.88 13.87 45.33
N SER A 34 -40.75 13.42 44.76
CA SER A 34 -39.51 13.32 45.54
C SER A 34 -38.30 13.12 44.63
N SER A 35 -37.41 14.09 44.73
CA SER A 35 -36.18 14.30 43.99
C SER A 35 -35.14 13.21 44.29
N SER A 36 -34.84 12.32 43.33
CA SER A 36 -33.62 11.48 43.34
C SER A 36 -33.16 10.93 41.96
N LYS A 37 -33.76 11.35 40.83
CA LYS A 37 -33.42 10.81 39.47
C LYS A 37 -32.81 11.83 38.50
N LYS A 38 -32.35 13.01 38.96
CA LYS A 38 -31.92 14.11 38.07
C LYS A 38 -30.42 14.16 37.75
N LEU A 39 -29.58 13.29 38.33
CA LEU A 39 -28.13 13.25 38.05
C LEU A 39 -27.71 12.30 36.91
N SER A 40 -28.56 11.35 36.48
CA SER A 40 -28.23 10.45 35.37
C SER A 40 -28.66 10.96 33.99
N LYS A 41 -29.71 11.80 33.90
CA LYS A 41 -30.25 12.27 32.60
C LYS A 41 -29.33 13.25 31.86
N LYS A 42 -28.63 14.16 32.57
CA LYS A 42 -27.74 15.16 31.92
C LYS A 42 -26.53 14.50 31.23
N SER A 43 -26.00 13.43 31.82
CA SER A 43 -24.92 12.61 31.24
C SER A 43 -25.34 11.91 29.94
N VAL A 44 -26.59 11.40 29.88
CA VAL A 44 -27.10 10.69 28.69
C VAL A 44 -27.36 11.63 27.51
N TYR A 45 -27.89 12.84 27.75
CA TYR A 45 -28.08 13.83 26.68
C TYR A 45 -26.73 14.36 26.14
N SER A 46 -25.74 14.56 27.01
CA SER A 46 -24.39 14.99 26.61
C SER A 46 -23.60 13.91 25.85
N LYS A 47 -23.83 12.62 26.14
CA LYS A 47 -23.23 11.53 25.35
C LYS A 47 -23.79 11.48 23.93
N LYS A 48 -25.09 11.75 23.75
CA LYS A 48 -25.71 11.82 22.42
C LYS A 48 -25.16 12.98 21.59
N SER A 49 -24.86 14.13 22.19
CA SER A 49 -24.26 15.25 21.46
C SER A 49 -22.83 14.96 20.98
N ASN A 50 -22.02 14.25 21.77
CA ASN A 50 -20.65 13.92 21.38
C ASN A 50 -20.61 12.92 20.21
N VAL A 51 -21.50 11.92 20.24
CA VAL A 51 -21.66 10.97 19.12
C VAL A 51 -22.11 11.69 17.85
N GLN A 52 -23.07 12.62 17.97
CA GLN A 52 -23.52 13.42 16.83
C GLN A 52 -22.40 14.27 16.23
N GLN A 53 -21.54 14.87 17.07
CA GLN A 53 -20.39 15.66 16.60
C GLN A 53 -19.36 14.79 15.89
N LEU A 54 -19.05 13.60 16.40
CA LEU A 54 -18.15 12.65 15.74
C LEU A 54 -18.69 12.25 14.37
N LEU A 55 -19.97 11.86 14.29
CA LEU A 55 -20.60 11.47 13.04
C LEU A 55 -20.66 12.63 12.05
N ALA A 56 -20.95 13.86 12.52
CA ALA A 56 -20.95 15.04 11.66
C ALA A 56 -19.56 15.32 11.08
N ARG A 57 -18.50 15.17 11.89
CA ARG A 57 -17.12 15.33 11.42
C ARG A 57 -16.73 14.26 10.40
N ILE A 58 -17.09 12.99 10.66
CA ILE A 58 -16.84 11.90 9.72
C ILE A 58 -17.58 12.13 8.40
N ALA A 59 -18.85 12.54 8.45
CA ALA A 59 -19.65 12.84 7.27
C ALA A 59 -19.03 13.97 6.45
N GLN A 60 -18.62 15.06 7.09
CA GLN A 60 -17.92 16.16 6.44
C GLN A 60 -16.65 15.68 5.72
N GLU A 61 -15.83 14.86 6.39
CA GLU A 61 -14.57 14.39 5.79
C GLU A 61 -14.80 13.41 4.63
N ILE A 62 -15.90 12.64 4.65
CA ILE A 62 -16.32 11.79 3.53
C ILE A 62 -16.75 12.65 2.34
N ASP A 63 -17.55 13.70 2.58
CA ASP A 63 -18.01 14.61 1.53
C ASP A 63 -16.84 15.38 0.90
N GLU A 64 -15.81 15.72 1.69
CA GLU A 64 -14.62 16.43 1.19
C GLU A 64 -13.65 15.53 0.40
N ARG A 65 -13.51 14.26 0.78
CA ARG A 65 -12.52 13.35 0.19
C ARG A 65 -13.07 12.38 -0.84
N GLU A 66 -14.39 12.16 -0.85
CA GLU A 66 -15.10 11.20 -1.70
C GLU A 66 -14.39 9.82 -1.79
N PRO A 67 -14.17 9.13 -0.66
CA PRO A 67 -13.44 7.87 -0.65
C PRO A 67 -14.21 6.77 -1.39
N SER A 68 -13.52 6.00 -2.24
CA SER A 68 -14.10 4.87 -2.96
C SER A 68 -14.65 3.77 -2.03
N ASN A 69 -14.01 3.60 -0.86
CA ASN A 69 -14.47 2.71 0.20
C ASN A 69 -14.69 3.49 1.49
N VAL A 70 -15.95 3.89 1.72
CA VAL A 70 -16.36 4.67 2.89
C VAL A 70 -16.09 3.94 4.20
N ILE A 71 -16.28 2.61 4.25
CA ILE A 71 -16.09 1.85 5.50
C ILE A 71 -14.61 1.83 5.89
N HIS A 72 -13.72 1.51 4.94
CA HIS A 72 -12.28 1.54 5.18
C HIS A 72 -11.84 2.94 5.64
N PHE A 73 -12.34 3.97 4.96
CA PHE A 73 -12.05 5.35 5.31
C PHE A 73 -12.48 5.71 6.74
N ILE A 74 -13.67 5.28 7.18
CA ILE A 74 -14.13 5.53 8.55
C ILE A 74 -13.18 4.89 9.56
N VAL A 75 -12.73 3.65 9.32
CA VAL A 75 -11.79 2.98 10.21
C VAL A 75 -10.44 3.69 10.22
N ASP A 76 -9.89 4.04 9.06
CA ASP A 76 -8.65 4.84 8.95
C ASP A 76 -8.76 6.16 9.72
N PHE A 77 -9.89 6.87 9.55
CA PHE A 77 -10.14 8.13 10.20
C PHE A 77 -10.14 7.98 11.72
N LEU A 78 -10.80 6.94 12.24
CA LEU A 78 -10.84 6.66 13.67
C LEU A 78 -9.45 6.29 14.20
N CYS A 79 -8.71 5.43 13.52
CA CYS A 79 -7.34 5.05 13.87
C CYS A 79 -6.40 6.25 13.89
N LYS A 80 -6.56 7.20 12.96
CA LYS A 80 -5.73 8.40 12.86
C LYS A 80 -6.05 9.46 13.92
N HIS A 81 -7.33 9.68 14.20
CA HIS A 81 -7.76 10.82 15.02
C HIS A 81 -8.11 10.45 16.47
N TYR A 82 -8.37 9.18 16.75
CA TYR A 82 -8.77 8.71 18.07
C TYR A 82 -8.03 7.44 18.52
N PRO A 83 -6.69 7.32 18.33
CA PRO A 83 -5.94 6.09 18.64
C PRO A 83 -6.05 5.67 20.11
N GLU A 84 -5.99 6.63 21.03
CA GLU A 84 -6.11 6.37 22.48
C GLU A 84 -7.44 5.72 22.88
N HIS A 85 -8.50 5.95 22.10
CA HIS A 85 -9.84 5.41 22.36
C HIS A 85 -10.03 4.00 21.76
N LEU A 86 -9.06 3.54 20.97
CA LEU A 86 -9.08 2.26 20.26
C LEU A 86 -8.21 1.19 20.93
N HIS A 87 -7.56 1.52 22.06
CA HIS A 87 -6.82 0.57 22.90
C HIS A 87 -5.79 -0.28 22.13
N GLY A 88 -5.06 0.33 21.19
CA GLY A 88 -4.02 -0.34 20.40
C GLY A 88 -4.54 -0.98 19.10
N PHE A 89 -5.85 -0.92 18.82
CA PHE A 89 -6.37 -1.39 17.53
C PHE A 89 -5.81 -0.57 16.36
N GLU A 90 -5.44 0.70 16.56
CA GLU A 90 -4.81 1.49 15.50
C GLU A 90 -3.48 0.88 15.04
N ALA A 91 -2.71 0.29 15.95
CA ALA A 91 -1.44 -0.33 15.62
C ALA A 91 -1.65 -1.61 14.79
N ILE A 92 -2.69 -2.38 15.11
CA ILE A 92 -3.07 -3.58 14.34
C ILE A 92 -3.57 -3.18 12.95
N TRP A 93 -4.41 -2.15 12.88
CA TRP A 93 -5.02 -1.68 11.64
C TRP A 93 -3.99 -1.07 10.68
N ASN A 94 -3.12 -0.19 11.18
CA ASN A 94 -2.09 0.47 10.37
C ASN A 94 -0.92 -0.48 10.04
N GLY A 95 -0.76 -1.57 10.80
CA GLY A 95 0.40 -2.44 10.72
C GLY A 95 1.63 -1.83 11.39
N ASP A 96 2.67 -2.65 11.55
CA ASP A 96 3.95 -2.21 12.08
C ASP A 96 4.72 -1.42 11.00
N PRO A 97 5.00 -0.12 11.21
CA PRO A 97 5.72 0.69 10.23
C PRO A 97 7.16 0.20 10.01
N ASP A 98 7.79 -0.40 11.01
CA ASP A 98 9.15 -0.92 10.89
C ASP A 98 9.16 -2.15 9.97
N LEU A 99 8.15 -3.01 10.10
CA LEU A 99 7.98 -4.16 9.22
C LEU A 99 7.74 -3.74 7.76
N GLU A 100 6.92 -2.71 7.52
CA GLU A 100 6.71 -2.22 6.16
C GLU A 100 7.99 -1.62 5.57
N GLN A 101 8.79 -0.94 6.39
CA GLN A 101 10.09 -0.42 5.98
C GLN A 101 11.07 -1.55 5.62
N ASP A 102 11.05 -2.68 6.35
CA ASP A 102 11.83 -3.87 6.03
C ASP A 102 11.38 -4.53 4.72
N ARG A 103 10.07 -4.61 4.48
CA ARG A 103 9.50 -5.12 3.21
C ARG A 103 9.94 -4.26 2.03
N LEU A 104 9.93 -2.94 2.18
CA LEU A 104 10.44 -2.03 1.16
C LEU A 104 11.94 -2.25 0.92
N LEU A 105 12.72 -2.52 1.97
CA LEU A 105 14.15 -2.81 1.84
C LEU A 105 14.40 -4.11 1.08
N VAL A 106 13.57 -5.14 1.29
CA VAL A 106 13.57 -6.36 0.48
C VAL A 106 13.32 -6.03 -1.00
N VAL A 107 12.29 -5.22 -1.30
CA VAL A 107 12.00 -4.78 -2.68
C VAL A 107 13.22 -4.06 -3.30
N GLU A 108 13.85 -3.16 -2.56
CA GLU A 108 15.05 -2.46 -3.00
C GLU A 108 16.22 -3.41 -3.29
N PHE A 109 16.43 -4.42 -2.44
CA PHE A 109 17.45 -5.44 -2.66
C PHE A 109 17.22 -6.20 -3.97
N PHE A 110 15.99 -6.63 -4.26
CA PHE A 110 15.67 -7.32 -5.52
C PHE A 110 15.89 -6.40 -6.74
N LYS A 111 15.51 -5.12 -6.64
CA LYS A 111 15.81 -4.12 -7.67
C LYS A 111 17.31 -3.96 -7.89
N TYR A 112 18.10 -3.93 -6.81
CA TYR A 112 19.56 -3.89 -6.88
C TYR A 112 20.14 -5.11 -7.60
N GLN A 113 19.56 -6.31 -7.39
CA GLN A 113 19.90 -7.55 -8.13
C GLN A 113 19.29 -7.65 -9.54
N LYS A 114 18.66 -6.58 -10.05
CA LYS A 114 18.02 -6.54 -11.38
C LYS A 114 16.91 -7.59 -11.55
N LEU A 115 16.14 -7.80 -10.49
CA LEU A 115 14.93 -8.61 -10.48
C LEU A 115 13.68 -7.69 -10.43
N PRO A 116 12.57 -8.07 -11.07
CA PRO A 116 11.31 -7.34 -10.98
C PRO A 116 10.75 -7.27 -9.56
N VAL A 117 9.95 -6.22 -9.29
CA VAL A 117 9.30 -5.99 -7.99
C VAL A 117 8.33 -7.12 -7.65
N GLU A 118 7.66 -7.68 -8.65
CA GLU A 118 6.74 -8.79 -8.49
C GLU A 118 7.45 -10.02 -7.89
N ILE A 119 8.73 -10.22 -8.20
CA ILE A 119 9.49 -11.31 -7.60
C ILE A 119 9.71 -11.07 -6.11
N SER A 120 10.09 -9.86 -5.68
CA SER A 120 10.24 -9.58 -4.25
C SER A 120 8.95 -9.83 -3.46
N VAL A 121 7.78 -9.53 -4.05
CA VAL A 121 6.49 -9.79 -3.42
C VAL A 121 6.30 -11.28 -3.13
N HIS A 122 6.77 -12.18 -3.99
CA HIS A 122 6.69 -13.62 -3.74
C HIS A 122 7.46 -14.06 -2.50
N PHE A 123 8.62 -13.48 -2.24
CA PHE A 123 9.43 -13.77 -1.06
C PHE A 123 8.78 -13.21 0.20
N ILE A 124 8.29 -11.98 0.13
CA ILE A 124 7.55 -11.34 1.22
C ILE A 124 6.30 -12.16 1.60
N ASN A 125 5.51 -12.60 0.61
CA ASN A 125 4.33 -13.44 0.86
C ASN A 125 4.69 -14.77 1.51
N ALA A 126 5.87 -15.33 1.19
CA ALA A 126 6.38 -16.55 1.78
C ALA A 126 7.02 -16.36 3.18
N GLY A 127 6.98 -15.14 3.73
CA GLY A 127 7.51 -14.82 5.06
C GLY A 127 8.99 -14.42 5.09
N PHE A 128 9.58 -14.10 3.94
CA PHE A 128 10.93 -13.54 3.83
C PHE A 128 10.84 -12.03 3.59
N ASP A 129 10.29 -11.34 4.57
CA ASP A 129 9.93 -9.92 4.56
C ASP A 129 11.03 -9.00 5.10
N THR A 130 12.16 -9.54 5.54
CA THR A 130 13.34 -8.80 5.99
C THR A 130 14.61 -9.23 5.24
N ILE A 131 15.64 -8.39 5.22
CA ILE A 131 16.92 -8.73 4.58
C ILE A 131 17.61 -9.92 5.28
N GLU A 132 17.42 -10.01 6.60
CA GLU A 132 17.96 -11.05 7.46
C GLU A 132 17.32 -12.41 7.15
N THR A 133 16.00 -12.45 7.00
CA THR A 133 15.27 -13.67 6.65
C THR A 133 15.63 -14.15 5.25
N LEU A 134 15.87 -13.24 4.28
CA LEU A 134 16.40 -13.62 2.97
C LEU A 134 17.75 -14.36 3.05
N CYS A 135 18.60 -14.03 4.01
CA CYS A 135 19.91 -14.67 4.18
C CYS A 135 19.82 -16.11 4.70
N THR A 136 18.65 -16.55 5.18
CA THR A 136 18.40 -17.92 5.63
C THR A 136 18.04 -18.86 4.48
N LEU A 137 17.71 -18.30 3.31
CA LEU A 137 17.32 -19.07 2.15
C LEU A 137 18.52 -19.72 1.46
N SER A 138 18.32 -20.97 1.05
CA SER A 138 19.20 -21.66 0.12
C SER A 138 18.59 -21.68 -1.29
N THR A 139 19.39 -21.97 -2.30
CA THR A 139 18.92 -22.15 -3.68
C THR A 139 17.87 -23.25 -3.82
N ASN A 140 17.86 -24.24 -2.92
CA ASN A 140 16.89 -25.34 -2.92
C ASN A 140 15.49 -24.88 -2.51
N SER A 141 15.39 -23.82 -1.70
CA SER A 141 14.13 -23.28 -1.18
C SER A 141 13.39 -22.41 -2.20
N LEU A 142 14.02 -22.10 -3.35
CA LEU A 142 13.44 -21.24 -4.38
C LEU A 142 12.20 -21.86 -5.03
N ASP A 143 12.20 -23.18 -5.22
CA ASP A 143 11.05 -23.90 -5.79
C ASP A 143 9.84 -23.89 -4.84
N ASP A 144 10.08 -23.89 -3.51
CA ASP A 144 9.03 -23.79 -2.51
C ASP A 144 8.37 -22.41 -2.52
N VAL A 145 9.15 -21.34 -2.65
CA VAL A 145 8.65 -19.96 -2.76
C VAL A 145 7.82 -19.79 -4.05
N GLU A 146 8.30 -20.32 -5.17
CA GLU A 146 7.56 -20.29 -6.45
C GLU A 146 6.23 -21.03 -6.35
N LYS A 147 6.24 -22.23 -5.75
CA LYS A 147 5.05 -23.05 -5.52
C LYS A 147 4.06 -22.39 -4.56
N PHE A 148 4.53 -21.80 -3.46
CA PHE A 148 3.67 -21.11 -2.49
C PHE A 148 2.87 -19.98 -3.12
N ASN A 149 3.48 -19.25 -4.06
CA ASN A 149 2.85 -18.13 -4.76
C ASN A 149 2.02 -18.56 -5.99
N ASN A 150 1.86 -19.87 -6.25
CA ASN A 150 1.16 -20.40 -7.42
C ASN A 150 1.61 -19.74 -8.74
N THR A 151 2.90 -19.45 -8.86
CA THR A 151 3.47 -18.74 -10.00
C THR A 151 4.49 -19.61 -10.71
N ARG A 152 4.89 -19.20 -11.91
CA ARG A 152 6.00 -19.81 -12.63
C ARG A 152 6.97 -18.74 -13.09
N TRP A 153 8.17 -18.76 -12.54
CA TRP A 153 9.22 -17.82 -12.94
C TRP A 153 9.81 -18.23 -14.28
N LEU A 154 10.04 -17.21 -15.12
CA LEU A 154 10.72 -17.40 -16.39
C LEU A 154 12.16 -17.90 -16.16
N PRO A 155 12.73 -18.68 -17.09
CA PRO A 155 14.07 -19.26 -16.92
C PRO A 155 15.15 -18.23 -16.56
N GLY A 156 15.13 -17.04 -17.16
CA GLY A 156 16.10 -15.98 -16.85
C GLY A 156 15.98 -15.47 -15.41
N HIS A 157 14.77 -15.39 -14.87
CA HIS A 157 14.56 -15.02 -13.46
C HIS A 157 15.05 -16.12 -12.53
N LYS A 158 14.76 -17.39 -12.85
CA LYS A 158 15.26 -18.54 -12.07
C LYS A 158 16.78 -18.56 -11.99
N VAL A 159 17.47 -18.37 -13.11
CA VAL A 159 18.94 -18.31 -13.15
C VAL A 159 19.48 -17.18 -12.29
N ARG A 160 18.92 -15.96 -12.39
CA ARG A 160 19.35 -14.82 -11.55
C ARG A 160 19.07 -15.04 -10.08
N LEU A 161 17.95 -15.67 -9.73
CA LEU A 161 17.63 -16.04 -8.35
C LEU A 161 18.61 -17.07 -7.83
N GLN A 162 18.90 -18.14 -8.59
CA GLN A 162 19.92 -19.12 -8.21
C GLN A 162 21.29 -18.46 -7.98
N GLN A 163 21.73 -17.58 -8.89
CA GLN A 163 22.99 -16.85 -8.74
C GLN A 163 23.00 -15.87 -7.55
N THR A 164 21.84 -15.27 -7.25
CA THR A 164 21.67 -14.38 -6.11
C THR A 164 21.75 -15.16 -4.81
N PHE A 165 20.96 -16.22 -4.68
CA PHE A 165 20.84 -17.00 -3.46
C PHE A 165 21.99 -17.98 -3.21
N ASN A 166 22.79 -18.28 -4.23
CA ASN A 166 24.04 -19.02 -4.05
C ASN A 166 25.11 -18.22 -3.29
N ASP A 167 25.01 -16.88 -3.27
CA ASP A 167 25.95 -15.99 -2.58
C ASP A 167 25.20 -14.86 -1.85
N ILE A 168 24.07 -15.19 -1.23
CA ILE A 168 23.13 -14.21 -0.67
C ILE A 168 23.79 -13.31 0.37
N THR A 169 24.59 -13.89 1.27
CA THR A 169 25.23 -13.16 2.37
C THR A 169 26.16 -12.06 1.86
N ASN A 170 26.98 -12.34 0.84
CA ASN A 170 27.86 -11.33 0.27
C ASN A 170 27.09 -10.28 -0.53
N ARG A 171 26.04 -10.68 -1.25
CA ARG A 171 25.20 -9.75 -2.01
C ARG A 171 24.45 -8.78 -1.10
N VAL A 172 23.90 -9.28 0.00
CA VAL A 172 23.26 -8.47 1.03
C VAL A 172 24.26 -7.52 1.69
N ARG A 173 25.46 -8.00 2.01
CA ARG A 173 26.52 -7.15 2.58
C ARG A 173 26.86 -5.99 1.64
N ARG A 174 27.13 -6.26 0.35
CA ARG A 174 27.42 -5.21 -0.65
C ARG A 174 26.26 -4.23 -0.81
N PHE A 175 25.03 -4.73 -0.83
CA PHE A 175 23.84 -3.90 -0.88
C PHE A 175 23.76 -2.93 0.31
N LYS A 176 23.97 -3.42 1.54
CA LYS A 176 24.00 -2.58 2.74
C LYS A 176 25.13 -1.53 2.67
N GLU A 177 26.34 -1.96 2.30
CA GLU A 177 27.50 -1.06 2.16
C GLU A 177 27.25 0.08 1.16
N GLU A 178 26.74 -0.23 -0.04
CA GLU A 178 26.44 0.79 -1.07
C GLU A 178 25.32 1.74 -0.65
N ARG A 179 24.26 1.20 -0.03
CA ARG A 179 23.14 2.01 0.46
C ARG A 179 23.58 2.93 1.59
N ASP A 180 24.37 2.44 2.53
CA ASP A 180 24.87 3.25 3.65
C ASP A 180 25.84 4.33 3.16
N ALA A 181 26.68 4.03 2.15
CA ALA A 181 27.52 5.02 1.48
C ALA A 181 26.69 6.11 0.79
N LEU A 182 25.60 5.73 0.10
CA LEU A 182 24.68 6.67 -0.51
C LEU A 182 24.01 7.57 0.53
N ILE A 183 23.46 6.99 1.61
CA ILE A 183 22.81 7.74 2.70
C ILE A 183 23.80 8.73 3.32
N LYS A 184 25.05 8.31 3.56
CA LYS A 184 26.10 9.17 4.09
C LYS A 184 26.42 10.33 3.14
N SER A 185 26.54 10.07 1.83
CA SER A 185 26.82 11.11 0.83
C SER A 185 25.69 12.14 0.72
N LEU A 186 24.43 11.67 0.79
CA LEU A 186 23.26 12.53 0.74
C LEU A 186 23.22 13.47 1.95
N ARG A 187 23.48 12.95 3.15
CA ARG A 187 23.54 13.76 4.39
C ARG A 187 24.67 14.79 4.35
N GLN A 188 25.82 14.46 3.77
CA GLN A 188 26.94 15.39 3.66
C GLN A 188 26.65 16.55 2.68
N GLY A 189 25.87 16.32 1.62
CA GLY A 189 25.47 17.34 0.65
C GLY A 189 24.59 18.46 1.24
N PHE A 190 23.88 18.21 2.33
CA PHE A 190 23.00 19.20 2.97
C PHE A 190 23.69 20.06 4.05
N ILE A 191 24.94 19.76 4.42
CA ILE A 191 25.65 20.45 5.52
C ILE A 191 26.77 21.38 5.03
N ASN A 192 27.11 21.36 3.73
CA ASN A 192 28.14 22.25 3.18
C ASN A 192 27.51 23.47 2.47
N PRO A 193 27.41 24.65 3.10
CA PRO A 193 27.36 25.89 2.35
C PRO A 193 28.74 26.09 1.72
N SER A 194 28.88 25.78 0.44
CA SER A 194 30.09 26.13 -0.32
C SER A 194 30.34 27.63 -0.19
N PRO A 195 31.55 28.08 0.20
CA PRO A 195 31.89 29.49 0.11
C PRO A 195 31.96 29.87 -1.38
N ILE A 196 31.13 30.83 -1.77
CA ILE A 196 31.13 31.43 -3.11
C ILE A 196 32.48 32.15 -3.28
N HIS A 197 33.44 31.48 -3.90
CA HIS A 197 34.61 32.16 -4.45
C HIS A 197 34.30 32.53 -5.90
N ASN A 198 33.93 33.80 -6.09
CA ASN A 198 33.87 34.43 -7.40
C ASN A 198 35.26 34.35 -8.05
N SER A 199 35.35 33.69 -9.20
CA SER A 199 36.46 33.87 -10.12
C SER A 199 35.90 33.75 -11.53
N ALA A 200 35.35 34.86 -11.99
CA ALA A 200 35.06 35.10 -13.38
C ALA A 200 36.39 35.10 -14.16
N ILE A 201 36.60 34.09 -15.00
CA ILE A 201 37.60 34.14 -16.06
C ILE A 201 36.85 34.07 -17.39
N LEU A 202 36.78 35.24 -18.01
CA LEU A 202 36.27 35.52 -19.35
C LEU A 202 37.26 35.02 -20.42
N PRO A 203 36.86 34.25 -21.44
CA PRO A 203 37.67 34.07 -22.64
C PRO A 203 37.38 35.19 -23.66
N LYS A 204 38.45 35.89 -24.08
CA LYS A 204 38.44 36.93 -25.12
C LYS A 204 38.50 36.33 -26.54
N THR A 205 37.53 36.74 -27.38
CA THR A 205 37.59 37.12 -28.82
C THR A 205 38.24 36.23 -29.89
N LEU A 206 37.37 35.75 -30.80
CA LEU A 206 37.31 35.94 -32.27
C LEU A 206 38.61 35.93 -33.13
N ASN A 207 38.64 35.02 -34.12
CA ASN A 207 38.97 35.35 -35.51
C ASN A 207 38.30 34.37 -36.51
N PRO A 208 37.84 34.84 -37.69
CA PRO A 208 37.19 34.02 -38.71
C PRO A 208 38.17 33.61 -39.82
N MET A 209 38.03 32.41 -40.41
CA MET A 209 38.64 32.12 -41.72
C MET A 209 38.01 30.92 -42.44
N ILE A 210 37.46 31.23 -43.62
CA ILE A 210 37.57 30.52 -44.91
C ILE A 210 36.91 29.14 -45.07
N VAL A 211 35.91 29.16 -45.96
CA VAL A 211 35.27 28.05 -46.66
C VAL A 211 36.16 27.55 -47.80
N PRO A 212 36.33 26.24 -48.00
CA PRO A 212 36.71 25.69 -49.29
C PRO A 212 35.48 25.22 -50.08
N VAL A 213 35.32 25.76 -51.28
CA VAL A 213 34.50 25.21 -52.36
C VAL A 213 35.21 24.00 -52.95
N LEU A 214 34.51 22.87 -53.14
CA LEU A 214 34.82 21.93 -54.23
C LEU A 214 33.62 21.07 -54.66
N SER A 215 33.19 21.35 -55.89
CA SER A 215 32.79 20.47 -57.00
C SER A 215 31.73 19.37 -56.83
N HIS A 216 30.66 19.57 -57.58
CA HIS A 216 29.64 18.61 -58.01
C HIS A 216 30.19 17.46 -58.85
N ALA A 217 29.72 16.23 -58.59
CA ALA A 217 29.52 15.19 -59.60
C ALA A 217 28.45 14.15 -59.17
N SER A 218 27.33 14.17 -59.92
CA SER A 218 26.39 13.10 -60.30
C SER A 218 25.98 11.95 -59.35
N SER A 219 24.76 12.08 -58.79
CA SER A 219 23.53 11.21 -58.85
C SER A 219 23.59 9.66 -58.87
N PRO A 220 22.46 8.93 -58.59
CA PRO A 220 21.20 9.30 -57.90
C PRO A 220 20.59 8.22 -56.94
N ILE A 221 19.43 8.58 -56.34
CA ILE A 221 18.23 7.75 -56.03
C ILE A 221 17.84 7.55 -54.54
N ASN A 222 16.70 8.20 -54.23
CA ASN A 222 15.60 7.95 -53.27
C ASN A 222 15.79 8.09 -51.75
N ILE A 223 15.38 9.27 -51.27
CA ILE A 223 14.77 9.45 -49.94
C ILE A 223 13.25 9.59 -50.17
N SER A 224 12.47 8.64 -49.63
CA SER A 224 11.02 8.76 -49.52
C SER A 224 10.70 9.44 -48.19
N THR A 225 10.15 10.64 -48.29
CA THR A 225 9.38 11.29 -47.23
C THR A 225 8.06 10.55 -47.04
N ARG A 226 7.68 10.23 -45.80
CA ARG A 226 6.27 10.08 -45.47
C ARG A 226 5.96 10.62 -44.08
N GLU A 227 4.98 11.49 -44.10
CA GLU A 227 4.37 12.29 -43.05
C GLU A 227 3.77 11.44 -41.92
N GLY A 228 3.62 12.12 -40.78
CA GLY A 228 3.04 11.58 -39.56
C GLY A 228 1.59 11.15 -39.69
N ASN A 229 1.16 10.38 -38.69
CA ASN A 229 -0.24 10.16 -38.37
C ASN A 229 -0.36 9.99 -36.85
N TYR A 230 -0.80 11.04 -36.19
CA TYR A 230 -1.46 10.96 -34.88
C TYR A 230 -2.81 10.27 -35.09
N LEU A 231 -3.08 9.18 -34.36
CA LEU A 231 -4.42 8.59 -34.29
C LEU A 231 -5.23 9.24 -33.18
N ARG A 232 -6.44 9.66 -33.57
CA ARG A 232 -7.48 10.31 -32.78
C ARG A 232 -8.08 9.36 -31.75
N VAL A 233 -8.39 9.95 -30.59
CA VAL A 233 -9.30 9.45 -29.58
C VAL A 233 -10.74 9.67 -30.06
N ASN A 234 -11.57 8.61 -29.99
CA ASN A 234 -13.04 8.52 -29.99
C ASN A 234 -13.59 7.55 -31.04
N GLU A 235 -13.75 6.28 -30.63
CA GLU A 235 -14.79 5.42 -31.20
C GLU A 235 -15.59 4.76 -30.07
N SER A 236 -16.90 4.93 -30.17
CA SER A 236 -17.94 4.40 -29.30
C SER A 236 -18.10 2.89 -29.49
N ILE A 237 -18.00 2.12 -28.41
CA ILE A 237 -18.29 0.68 -28.41
C ILE A 237 -19.80 0.49 -28.25
N SER A 238 -20.45 -0.07 -29.28
CA SER A 238 -21.82 -0.59 -29.24
C SER A 238 -21.78 -2.10 -28.95
N PRO A 239 -22.74 -2.67 -28.19
CA PRO A 239 -22.61 -4.00 -27.61
C PRO A 239 -23.03 -5.11 -28.58
N HIS A 240 -22.15 -6.10 -28.78
CA HIS A 240 -22.50 -7.33 -29.49
C HIS A 240 -23.13 -8.36 -28.54
N PHE A 241 -24.32 -8.78 -28.95
CA PHE A 241 -25.11 -9.90 -28.46
C PHE A 241 -24.35 -11.23 -28.49
N PHE A 242 -24.47 -12.03 -27.41
CA PHE A 242 -24.22 -13.47 -27.44
C PHE A 242 -25.55 -14.23 -27.54
N LYS A 243 -25.66 -15.10 -28.55
CA LYS A 243 -26.69 -16.15 -28.67
C LYS A 243 -26.03 -17.43 -29.19
N ARG A 244 -25.72 -18.35 -28.28
CA ARG A 244 -26.27 -19.72 -28.20
C ARG A 244 -25.59 -20.47 -27.06
#